data_AF-A0A087TXC1-F1
#
_entry.id   AF-A0A087TXC1-F1
#
_cell.length_a   1.000
_cell.length_b   1.000
_cell.length_c   1.000
_cell.angle_alpha   90.00
_cell.angle_beta   90.00
_cell.angle_gamma   90.00
#
_symmetry.space_group_name_H-M   'P 1'
#
loop_
_entity.id
_entity.type
_entity.pdbx_description
1 polymer ?
#
loop_
_entity_poly.entity_id
_entity_poly.type
_entity_poly.pdbx_seq_one_letter_code
_entity_poly.pdbx_strand_id
1 'polypeptide(L)'
;MLMNERRKGPVRKHYHSIYREILFLSFVAIGRENIDNLSFDLEYRKAFAKLSNKQLSQLYTNDRPPAEGAVFCRRYFRDLELRV
;
A
#
# COMPACT_ATOMS: atom_id res chain seq x y z
N MET A 1 6.98 -13.02 3.97
CA MET A 1 6.92 -12.35 5.29
C MET A 1 5.51 -11.83 5.55
N LEU A 2 5.03 -10.73 4.95
CA LEU A 2 3.66 -10.21 5.19
C LEU A 2 2.51 -11.10 4.67
N MET A 3 2.61 -11.62 3.43
CA MET A 3 1.58 -12.51 2.88
C MET A 3 1.40 -13.81 3.68
N ASN A 4 2.46 -14.29 4.32
CA ASN A 4 2.41 -15.52 5.12
C ASN A 4 1.73 -15.28 6.46
N GLU A 5 1.96 -14.12 7.09
CA GLU A 5 1.26 -13.74 8.32
C GLU A 5 -0.24 -13.54 8.07
N ARG A 6 -0.62 -12.98 6.91
CA ARG A 6 -2.03 -12.83 6.52
C ARG A 6 -2.80 -14.16 6.47
N ARG A 7 -2.13 -15.26 6.13
CA ARG A 7 -2.74 -16.60 6.08
C ARG A 7 -3.01 -17.22 7.44
N LYS A 8 -2.34 -16.74 8.50
CA LYS A 8 -2.52 -17.26 9.86
C LYS A 8 -3.75 -16.67 10.55
N GLY A 9 -4.32 -15.58 10.02
CA GLY A 9 -5.48 -14.91 10.57
C GLY A 9 -6.82 -15.54 10.18
N PRO A 10 -7.91 -15.28 10.94
CA PRO A 10 -9.24 -15.77 10.58
C PRO A 10 -9.71 -15.20 9.23
N VAL A 11 -10.30 -16.06 8.39
CA VAL A 11 -10.71 -15.81 6.98
C VAL A 11 -11.60 -14.57 6.78
N ARG A 12 -12.24 -14.06 7.84
CA ARG A 12 -13.26 -13.00 7.79
C ARG A 12 -12.82 -11.61 8.30
N LYS A 13 -11.56 -11.41 8.69
CA LYS A 13 -11.11 -10.05 9.02
C LYS A 13 -10.86 -9.27 7.73
N HIS A 14 -11.40 -8.05 7.64
CA HIS A 14 -11.06 -7.11 6.57
C HIS A 14 -9.56 -6.85 6.59
N TYR A 15 -8.82 -7.58 5.75
CA TYR A 15 -7.38 -7.41 5.67
C TYR A 15 -7.09 -6.02 5.06
N HIS A 16 -6.29 -5.24 5.78
CA HIS A 16 -5.76 -3.99 5.24
C HIS A 16 -4.98 -4.29 3.97
N SER A 17 -5.03 -3.40 2.99
CA SER A 17 -4.26 -3.55 1.75
C SER A 17 -2.76 -3.71 2.06
N ILE A 18 -2.06 -4.64 1.40
CA ILE A 18 -0.59 -4.79 1.51
C ILE A 18 0.09 -3.45 1.20
N TYR A 19 -0.41 -2.71 0.22
CA TYR A 19 0.10 -1.37 -0.08
C TYR A 19 0.05 -0.47 1.15
N ARG A 20 -1.08 -0.47 1.89
CA ARG A 20 -1.23 0.35 3.10
C ARG A 20 -0.38 -0.17 4.26
N GLU A 21 -0.26 -1.48 4.40
CA GLU A 21 0.61 -2.09 5.43
C GLU A 21 2.07 -1.75 5.20
N ILE A 22 2.57 -1.89 3.96
CA ILE A 22 3.95 -1.53 3.61
C ILE A 22 4.18 -0.03 3.73
N LEU A 23 3.25 0.81 3.27
CA LEU A 23 3.34 2.26 3.41
C LEU A 23 3.43 2.67 4.89
N PHE A 24 2.55 2.12 5.74
CA PHE A 24 2.57 2.37 7.18
C PHE A 24 3.89 1.93 7.81
N LEU A 25 4.34 0.70 7.54
CA LEU A 25 5.60 0.20 8.05
C LEU A 25 6.78 1.07 7.61
N SER A 26 6.74 1.58 6.38
CA SER A 26 7.78 2.48 5.87
C SER A 26 7.79 3.79 6.66
N PHE A 27 6.64 4.43 6.86
CA PHE A 27 6.54 5.65 7.67
C PHE A 27 6.95 5.43 9.12
N VAL A 28 6.57 4.32 9.74
CA VAL A 28 6.94 4.03 11.14
C VAL A 28 8.43 3.73 11.27
N ALA A 29 9.03 3.04 10.30
CA ALA A 29 10.43 2.64 10.38
C ALA A 29 11.41 3.78 10.12
N ILE A 30 11.12 4.68 9.16
CA ILE A 30 12.06 5.73 8.76
C ILE A 30 11.50 7.15 8.85
N GLY A 31 10.26 7.36 9.30
CA GLY A 31 9.63 8.67 9.38
C GLY A 31 8.91 9.06 8.08
N ARG A 32 7.78 9.78 8.22
CA ARG A 32 6.94 10.25 7.09
C ARG A 32 7.66 11.31 6.26
N GLU A 33 8.48 12.12 6.91
CA GLU A 33 9.30 13.18 6.33
C GLU A 33 10.41 12.64 5.43
N ASN A 34 10.82 11.38 5.63
CA ASN A 34 11.88 10.73 4.86
C ASN A 34 11.35 9.91 3.67
N ILE A 35 10.03 9.90 3.45
CA ILE A 35 9.38 9.16 2.36
C ILE A 35 8.62 10.12 1.46
N ASP A 36 9.05 10.22 0.21
CA ASP A 36 8.24 10.80 -0.85
C ASP A 36 7.15 9.81 -1.30
N ASN A 37 5.89 10.17 -1.03
CA ASN A 37 4.73 9.31 -1.33
C ASN A 37 4.62 8.97 -2.81
N LEU A 38 5.00 9.89 -3.71
CA LEU A 38 4.93 9.64 -5.14
C LEU A 38 5.96 8.59 -5.56
N SER A 39 7.20 8.73 -5.10
CA SER A 39 8.27 7.76 -5.32
C SER A 39 7.89 6.40 -4.76
N PHE A 40 7.31 6.35 -3.56
CA PHE A 40 6.79 5.10 -2.99
C PHE A 40 5.72 4.45 -3.87
N ASP A 41 4.72 5.22 -4.33
CA ASP A 41 3.64 4.73 -5.20
C ASP A 41 4.19 4.13 -6.52
N LEU A 42 5.21 4.79 -7.10
CA LEU A 42 5.87 4.33 -8.31
C LEU A 42 6.65 3.03 -8.07
N GLU A 43 7.44 2.95 -7.00
CA GLU A 43 8.21 1.74 -6.67
C GLU A 43 7.30 0.56 -6.31
N TYR A 44 6.21 0.81 -5.58
CA TYR A 44 5.21 -0.22 -5.32
C TYR A 44 4.58 -0.73 -6.63
N ARG A 45 4.20 0.16 -7.55
CA ARG A 45 3.65 -0.22 -8.86
C ARG A 45 4.64 -1.05 -9.67
N LYS A 46 5.93 -0.65 -9.71
CA LYS A 46 6.99 -1.41 -10.38
C LYS A 46 7.18 -2.80 -9.76
N ALA A 47 7.19 -2.90 -8.43
CA ALA A 47 7.30 -4.17 -7.73
C ALA A 47 6.08 -5.06 -8.00
N PHE A 48 4.87 -4.49 -7.97
CA PHE A 48 3.62 -5.19 -8.25
C PHE A 48 3.58 -5.73 -9.69
N ALA A 49 4.06 -4.97 -10.67
CA ALA A 49 4.12 -5.39 -12.07
C ALA A 49 5.08 -6.56 -12.33
N LYS A 50 6.03 -6.80 -11.43
CA LYS A 50 6.98 -7.94 -11.51
C LYS A 50 6.43 -9.23 -10.91
N LEU A 51 5.24 -9.21 -10.32
CA LEU A 51 4.64 -10.39 -9.71
C LEU A 51 4.21 -11.41 -10.77
N SER A 52 4.51 -12.69 -10.51
CA SER A 52 4.00 -13.80 -11.32
C SER A 52 2.50 -14.01 -11.14
N ASN A 53 1.84 -14.67 -12.10
CA ASN A 53 0.43 -15.03 -12.01
C ASN A 53 0.08 -15.82 -10.73
N LYS A 54 1.00 -16.68 -10.28
CA LYS A 54 0.84 -17.44 -9.02
C LYS A 54 0.87 -16.55 -7.78
N GLN A 55 1.63 -15.46 -7.80
CA GLN A 55 1.65 -14.49 -6.70
C GLN A 55 0.42 -13.59 -6.76
N LEU A 56 0.03 -13.14 -7.96
CA LEU A 56 -1.16 -12.32 -8.17
C LEU A 56 -2.45 -13.02 -7.71
N SER A 57 -2.57 -14.33 -7.92
CA SER A 57 -3.74 -15.11 -7.45
C SER A 57 -3.88 -15.20 -5.93
N GLN A 58 -2.83 -14.82 -5.19
CA GLN A 58 -2.82 -14.81 -3.72
C GLN A 58 -3.13 -13.43 -3.14
N LEU A 59 -3.31 -12.42 -3.99
CA LEU A 59 -3.58 -11.04 -3.59
C LEU A 59 -5.06 -10.70 -3.70
N TYR A 60 -5.49 -9.75 -2.88
CA TYR A 60 -6.82 -9.17 -2.95
C TYR A 60 -6.82 -7.96 -3.88
N THR A 61 -8.00 -7.59 -4.40
CA THR A 61 -8.15 -6.43 -5.29
C THR A 61 -7.65 -5.13 -4.65
N ASN A 62 -7.77 -4.99 -3.32
CA ASN A 62 -7.29 -3.82 -2.60
C ASN A 62 -5.75 -3.76 -2.43
N ASP A 63 -5.02 -4.85 -2.73
CA ASP A 63 -3.54 -4.87 -2.70
C ASP A 63 -2.93 -4.22 -3.95
N ARG A 64 -3.75 -3.88 -4.95
CA ARG A 64 -3.30 -3.18 -6.16
C ARG A 64 -2.75 -1.80 -5.82
N PRO A 65 -1.78 -1.29 -6.61
CA PRO A 65 -1.34 0.09 -6.49
C PRO A 65 -2.52 1.04 -6.64
N PRO A 66 -2.48 2.23 -6.01
CA PRO A 66 -3.47 3.27 -6.25
C PRO A 66 -3.58 3.59 -7.74
N ALA A 67 -4.82 3.80 -8.20
CA ALA A 67 -5.10 4.30 -9.54
C ALA A 67 -4.48 5.69 -9.74
N GLU A 68 -4.13 6.04 -10.97
CA GLU A 68 -3.53 7.35 -11.29
C GLU A 68 -4.40 8.51 -10.82
N GLY A 69 -5.72 8.43 -11.00
CA GLY A 69 -6.66 9.41 -10.47
C GLY A 69 -6.59 9.55 -8.94
N ALA A 70 -6.38 8.44 -8.20
CA ALA A 70 -6.22 8.49 -6.75
C ALA A 70 -4.89 9.14 -6.33
N VAL A 71 -3.80 8.90 -7.08
CA VAL A 71 -2.51 9.58 -6.87
C VAL A 71 -2.67 11.09 -7.14
N PHE A 72 -3.35 11.45 -8.22
CA PHE A 72 -3.64 12.84 -8.57
C PHE A 72 -4.48 13.53 -7.49
N CYS A 73 -5.59 12.92 -7.05
CA CYS A 73 -6.43 13.46 -5.98
C CYS A 73 -5.63 13.69 -4.70
N ARG A 74 -4.77 12.76 -4.28
CA ARG A 74 -3.92 12.96 -3.10
C ARG A 74 -3.02 14.19 -3.23
N ARG A 75 -2.43 14.41 -4.41
CA ARG A 75 -1.59 15.59 -4.66
C ARG A 75 -2.42 16.88 -4.66
N TYR A 76 -3.62 16.84 -5.22
CA TYR A 76 -4.49 17.99 -5.34
C TYR A 76 -5.08 18.42 -3.99
N PHE A 77 -5.67 17.47 -3.25
CA PHE A 77 -6.32 17.73 -1.97
C PHE A 77 -5.36 17.82 -0.79
N ARG A 78 -4.11 17.34 -0.96
CA ARG A 78 -3.08 17.23 0.09
C ARG A 78 -3.52 16.35 1.26
N ASP A 79 -2.65 16.27 2.27
CA ASP A 79 -2.92 15.51 3.48
C ASP A 79 -4.06 16.19 4.27
N LEU A 80 -4.96 15.38 4.84
CA LEU A 80 -6.05 15.88 5.66
C LEU A 80 -5.48 16.42 6.98
N GLU A 81 -5.47 17.74 7.12
CA GLU A 81 -5.16 18.41 8.37
C GLU A 81 -6.39 18.40 9.28
N LEU A 82 -6.42 17.48 10.25
CA LEU A 82 -7.42 17.51 11.30
C LEU A 82 -7.08 18.68 12.25
N ARG A 83 -7.95 19.68 12.29
CA ARG A 83 -7.90 20.72 13.32
C ARG A 83 -8.29 20.06 14.64
N VAL A 84 -7.30 19.84 15.51
CA VAL A 84 -7.50 19.43 16.91
C VAL A 84 -7.69 20.69 17.75
#